data_AF-A0A925PTZ8-F1
#
_entry.id   AF-A0A925PTZ8-F1
#
_cell.length_a   1.000
_cell.length_b   1.000
_cell.length_c   1.000
_cell.angle_alpha   90.00
_cell.angle_beta   90.00
_cell.angle_gamma   90.00
#
_symmetry.space_group_name_H-M   'P 1'
#
loop_
_entity.id
_entity.type
_entity.pdbx_description
1 polymer ?
#
loop_
_entity_poly.entity_id
_entity_poly.type
_entity_poly.pdbx_seq_one_letter_code
_entity_poly.pdbx_strand_id
1 'polypeptide(L)'
;GEPREIAAGSLFVPVAQARARLVAALLEPQAPDSLAAWGWFTPAFEKKEYMEDYVAEDVARVMLREPAVAAEFKRRLETEPEFAKSKAERLEFFYRRHSSWDERLNLYPVLRADTEPR
;
A
#
# COMPACT_ATOMS: atom_id res chain seq x y z
N GLY A 1 4.60 -9.21 15.45
CA GLY A 1 4.14 -8.54 14.22
C GLY A 1 4.51 -7.08 14.26
N GLU A 2 4.52 -6.40 13.11
CA GLU A 2 4.62 -4.95 13.05
C GLU A 2 3.34 -4.32 13.63
N PRO A 3 3.42 -3.32 14.53
CA PRO A 3 2.23 -2.65 15.06
C PRO A 3 1.55 -1.87 13.92
N ARG A 4 0.23 -2.04 13.79
CA ARG A 4 -0.57 -1.34 12.78
C ARG A 4 -1.81 -0.73 13.40
N GLU A 5 -2.16 0.46 12.94
CA GLU A 5 -3.43 1.09 13.29
C GLU A 5 -4.59 0.30 12.68
N ILE A 6 -5.61 0.05 13.50
CA ILE A 6 -6.84 -0.61 13.08
C ILE A 6 -7.82 0.48 12.69
N ALA A 7 -8.26 0.46 11.43
CA ALA A 7 -9.19 1.46 10.93
C ALA A 7 -10.53 1.38 11.67
N ALA A 8 -11.12 2.53 11.96
CA ALA A 8 -12.47 2.61 12.53
C ALA A 8 -13.47 1.82 11.64
N GLY A 9 -14.36 1.05 12.27
CA GLY A 9 -15.29 0.16 11.57
C GLY A 9 -14.74 -1.23 11.24
N SER A 10 -13.50 -1.55 11.62
CA SER A 10 -12.97 -2.91 11.53
C SER A 10 -13.73 -3.87 12.46
N LEU A 11 -13.92 -5.11 12.02
CA LEU A 11 -14.56 -6.16 12.80
C LEU A 11 -13.50 -7.09 13.41
N PHE A 12 -13.58 -7.33 14.71
CA PHE A 12 -12.84 -8.40 15.36
C PHE A 12 -13.66 -9.70 15.29
N VAL A 13 -13.04 -10.77 14.79
CA VAL A 13 -13.65 -12.10 14.67
C VAL A 13 -12.92 -13.06 15.60
N PRO A 14 -13.48 -13.38 16.77
CA PRO A 14 -12.86 -14.34 17.69
C PRO A 14 -12.76 -15.72 17.05
N VAL A 15 -11.61 -16.38 17.23
CA VAL A 15 -11.38 -17.77 16.81
C VAL A 15 -11.65 -18.79 17.92
N ALA A 16 -11.93 -18.34 19.15
CA ALA A 16 -12.37 -19.20 20.25
C ALA A 16 -13.86 -19.55 20.11
N GLN A 17 -14.23 -20.20 19.01
CA GLN A 17 -15.61 -20.61 18.69
C GLN A 17 -15.65 -21.88 17.84
N ALA A 18 -16.81 -22.53 17.79
CA ALA A 18 -16.98 -23.80 17.04
C ALA A 18 -16.63 -23.69 15.54
N ARG A 19 -16.76 -22.50 14.92
CA ARG A 19 -16.51 -22.29 13.49
C ARG A 19 -15.11 -21.74 13.18
N ALA A 20 -14.15 -21.84 14.10
CA ALA A 20 -12.79 -21.32 13.92
C ALA A 20 -12.13 -21.76 12.60
N ARG A 21 -12.30 -23.03 12.23
CA ARG A 21 -11.74 -23.57 10.97
C ARG A 21 -12.35 -22.93 9.73
N LEU A 22 -13.65 -22.61 9.76
CA LEU A 22 -14.32 -21.91 8.67
C LEU A 22 -13.82 -20.47 8.55
N VAL A 23 -13.66 -19.78 9.69
CA VAL A 23 -13.07 -18.44 9.73
C VAL A 23 -11.67 -18.45 9.11
N ALA A 24 -10.82 -19.40 9.51
CA ALA A 24 -9.48 -19.55 8.94
C ALA A 24 -9.52 -19.86 7.45
N ALA A 25 -10.38 -20.76 6.98
CA ALA A 25 -10.50 -21.10 5.57
C ALA A 25 -10.94 -19.91 4.70
N LEU A 26 -11.88 -19.08 5.19
CA LEU A 26 -12.38 -17.92 4.45
C LEU A 26 -11.42 -16.73 4.47
N LEU A 27 -10.71 -16.51 5.58
CA LEU A 27 -9.92 -15.30 5.82
C LEU A 27 -8.40 -15.50 5.64
N GLU A 28 -7.92 -16.72 5.46
CA GLU A 28 -6.53 -16.98 5.10
C GLU A 28 -6.33 -16.74 3.59
N PRO A 29 -5.54 -15.74 3.16
CA PRO A 29 -5.44 -15.41 1.73
C PRO A 29 -4.84 -16.55 0.88
N GLN A 30 -4.06 -17.45 1.48
CA GLN A 30 -3.47 -18.60 0.78
C GLN A 30 -4.38 -19.84 0.74
N ALA A 31 -5.55 -19.81 1.39
CA ALA A 31 -6.48 -20.92 1.36
C ALA A 31 -7.22 -20.96 0.00
N PRO A 32 -7.49 -22.17 -0.54
CA PRO A 32 -8.05 -22.34 -1.88
C PRO A 32 -9.46 -21.77 -2.03
N ASP A 33 -10.28 -21.84 -0.97
CA ASP A 33 -11.65 -21.30 -0.92
C ASP A 33 -11.75 -20.03 -0.07
N SER A 34 -10.69 -19.22 -0.06
CA SER A 34 -10.70 -17.95 0.66
C SER A 34 -11.51 -16.89 -0.07
N LEU A 35 -12.00 -15.89 0.68
CA LEU A 35 -12.59 -14.70 0.08
C LEU A 35 -11.60 -13.97 -0.85
N ALA A 36 -10.29 -14.09 -0.60
CA ALA A 36 -9.25 -13.60 -1.49
C ALA A 36 -9.25 -14.36 -2.84
N ALA A 37 -9.25 -15.70 -2.79
CA ALA A 37 -9.31 -16.56 -3.98
C ALA A 37 -10.59 -16.32 -4.81
N TRP A 38 -11.69 -15.97 -4.15
CA TRP A 38 -12.95 -15.60 -4.79
C TRP A 38 -13.02 -14.15 -5.28
N GLY A 39 -11.96 -13.35 -5.09
CA GLY A 39 -11.86 -11.98 -5.61
C GLY A 39 -12.57 -10.90 -4.78
N TRP A 40 -12.98 -11.18 -3.55
CA TRP A 40 -13.65 -10.17 -2.70
C TRP A 40 -12.74 -9.02 -2.30
N PHE A 41 -11.41 -9.22 -2.36
CA PHE A 41 -10.41 -8.25 -1.94
C PHE A 41 -9.54 -7.71 -3.08
N THR A 42 -9.91 -7.97 -4.34
CA THR A 42 -9.20 -7.47 -5.52
C THR A 42 -8.90 -5.96 -5.46
N PRO A 43 -9.83 -5.09 -5.02
CA PRO A 43 -9.55 -3.64 -4.96
C PRO A 43 -8.37 -3.24 -4.06
N ALA A 44 -7.96 -4.09 -3.10
CA ALA A 44 -6.80 -3.83 -2.25
C ALA A 44 -5.46 -4.06 -2.96
N PHE A 45 -5.49 -4.80 -4.08
CA PHE A 45 -4.32 -5.11 -4.91
C PHE A 45 -4.28 -4.28 -6.21
N GLU A 46 -5.32 -3.51 -6.47
CA GLU A 46 -5.42 -2.66 -7.65
C GLU A 46 -4.83 -1.28 -7.37
N LYS A 47 -3.84 -0.88 -8.17
CA LYS A 47 -3.33 0.50 -8.17
C LYS A 47 -4.43 1.42 -8.71
N LYS A 48 -5.11 2.13 -7.81
CA LYS A 48 -6.31 2.94 -8.10
C LYS A 48 -6.06 4.13 -9.03
N GLU A 49 -4.87 4.74 -8.95
CA GLU A 49 -4.54 5.91 -9.76
C GLU A 49 -3.27 5.65 -10.58
N TYR A 50 -3.42 5.65 -11.91
CA TYR A 50 -2.33 6.09 -12.76
C TYR A 50 -2.40 7.61 -12.74
N MET A 51 -1.51 8.27 -12.00
CA MET A 51 -1.28 9.68 -12.23
C MET A 51 -0.65 9.77 -13.62
N GLU A 52 -1.41 10.23 -14.60
CA GLU A 52 -0.93 10.41 -15.97
C GLU A 52 0.41 11.17 -15.96
N ASP A 53 1.32 10.79 -16.85
CA ASP A 53 2.69 11.32 -16.86
C ASP A 53 2.75 12.86 -16.77
N TYR A 54 1.81 13.55 -17.43
CA TYR A 54 1.75 15.01 -17.43
C TYR A 54 1.32 15.59 -16.05
N VAL A 55 0.40 14.94 -15.35
CA VAL A 55 0.01 15.32 -13.99
C VAL A 55 1.17 15.07 -13.02
N ALA A 56 1.89 13.95 -13.21
CA ALA A 56 3.04 13.62 -12.39
C ALA A 56 4.18 14.64 -12.53
N GLU A 57 4.40 15.17 -13.74
CA GLU A 57 5.37 16.25 -13.97
C GLU A 57 4.97 17.56 -13.28
N ASP A 58 3.70 17.95 -13.32
CA ASP A 58 3.21 19.15 -12.64
C ASP A 58 3.34 19.03 -11.10
N VAL A 59 2.97 17.87 -10.56
CA VAL A 59 3.14 17.54 -9.14
C VAL A 59 4.62 17.56 -8.77
N ALA A 60 5.49 16.98 -9.58
CA ALA A 60 6.94 16.99 -9.36
C ALA A 60 7.49 18.42 -9.29
N ARG A 61 7.06 19.32 -10.18
CA ARG A 61 7.48 20.74 -10.16
C ARG A 61 7.06 21.45 -8.88
N VAL A 62 5.89 21.13 -8.35
CA VAL A 62 5.43 21.68 -7.07
C VAL A 62 6.27 21.12 -5.91
N MET A 63 6.46 19.80 -5.86
CA MET A 63 7.21 19.12 -4.80
C MET A 63 8.69 19.54 -4.78
N LEU A 64 9.31 19.78 -5.93
CA LEU A 64 10.70 20.25 -6.02
C LEU A 64 10.93 21.66 -5.46
N ARG A 65 9.86 22.41 -5.11
CA ARG A 65 9.98 23.67 -4.38
C ARG A 65 10.33 23.45 -2.90
N GLU A 66 10.07 22.26 -2.36
CA GLU A 66 10.44 21.88 -1.01
C GLU A 66 11.94 21.50 -0.96
N PRO A 67 12.79 22.23 -0.20
CA PRO A 67 14.24 22.02 -0.23
C PRO A 67 14.68 20.60 0.12
N ALA A 68 13.99 19.95 1.07
CA ALA A 68 14.29 18.58 1.47
C ALA A 68 14.06 17.58 0.32
N VAL A 69 12.94 17.73 -0.39
CA VAL A 69 12.60 16.86 -1.53
C VAL A 69 13.57 17.08 -2.69
N ALA A 70 13.90 18.34 -2.99
CA ALA A 70 14.86 18.67 -4.04
C ALA A 70 16.27 18.10 -3.76
N ALA A 71 16.73 18.23 -2.51
CA ALA A 71 18.03 17.69 -2.09
C ALA A 71 18.07 16.16 -2.19
N GLU A 72 17.02 15.47 -1.74
CA GLU A 72 16.92 14.01 -1.84
C GLU A 72 16.90 13.54 -3.30
N PHE A 73 16.08 14.18 -4.14
CA PHE A 73 15.99 13.85 -5.57
C PHE A 73 17.34 14.01 -6.27
N LYS A 74 18.05 15.14 -6.02
CA LYS A 74 19.39 15.37 -6.57
C LYS A 74 20.38 14.32 -6.09
N ARG A 75 20.39 14.00 -4.79
CA ARG A 75 21.26 12.95 -4.24
C ARG A 75 21.04 11.62 -4.98
N ARG A 76 19.79 11.22 -5.21
CA ARG A 76 19.47 9.98 -5.94
C ARG A 76 19.95 10.02 -7.38
N LEU A 77 19.76 11.15 -8.09
CA LEU A 77 20.28 11.31 -9.46
C LEU A 77 21.80 11.14 -9.54
N GLU A 78 22.54 11.62 -8.55
CA GLU A 78 24.01 11.56 -8.53
C GLU A 78 24.57 10.21 -8.08
N THR A 79 23.83 9.50 -7.22
CA THR A 79 24.34 8.28 -6.55
C THR A 79 23.72 6.98 -7.05
N GLU A 80 22.60 7.03 -7.77
CA GLU A 80 21.85 5.86 -8.24
C GLU A 80 21.70 5.91 -9.78
N PRO A 81 22.63 5.31 -10.55
CA PRO A 81 22.62 5.40 -12.02
C PRO A 81 21.37 4.86 -12.70
N GLU A 82 20.75 3.82 -12.13
CA GLU A 82 19.52 3.23 -12.68
C GLU A 82 18.31 4.15 -12.47
N PHE A 83 18.23 4.79 -11.31
CA PHE A 83 17.24 5.84 -11.04
C PHE A 83 17.41 7.03 -11.99
N ALA A 84 18.66 7.48 -12.21
CA ALA A 84 18.96 8.60 -13.09
C ALA A 84 18.52 8.35 -14.55
N LYS A 85 18.67 7.11 -15.04
CA LYS A 85 18.30 6.72 -16.41
C LYS A 85 16.80 6.44 -16.57
N SER A 86 16.10 6.09 -15.49
CA SER A 86 14.70 5.69 -15.56
C SER A 86 13.74 6.88 -15.41
N LYS A 87 12.96 7.18 -16.46
CA LYS A 87 11.85 8.16 -16.34
C LYS A 87 10.81 7.66 -15.33
N ALA A 88 10.46 6.38 -15.40
CA ALA A 88 9.44 5.77 -14.56
C ALA A 88 9.80 5.86 -13.07
N GLU A 89 11.04 5.54 -12.69
CA GLU A 89 11.43 5.61 -11.28
C GLU A 89 11.48 7.04 -10.75
N ARG A 90 11.88 8.00 -11.59
CA ARG A 90 11.86 9.42 -11.22
C ARG A 90 10.44 9.94 -11.00
N LEU A 91 9.47 9.52 -11.82
CA LEU A 91 8.06 9.87 -11.59
C LEU A 91 7.50 9.17 -10.35
N GLU A 92 7.82 7.88 -10.16
CA GLU A 92 7.41 7.11 -8.98
C GLU A 92 7.91 7.74 -7.66
N PHE A 93 9.09 8.36 -7.66
CA PHE A 93 9.61 9.11 -6.50
C PHE A 93 8.66 10.21 -6.03
N PHE A 94 8.08 10.98 -6.96
CA PHE A 94 7.12 12.05 -6.64
C PHE A 94 5.74 11.47 -6.34
N TYR A 95 5.32 10.46 -7.10
CA TYR A 95 4.02 9.83 -6.92
C TYR A 95 3.85 9.25 -5.50
N ARG A 96 4.86 8.56 -4.97
CA ARG A 96 4.84 8.02 -3.59
C ARG A 96 4.78 9.07 -2.48
N ARG A 97 5.06 10.34 -2.81
CA ARG A 97 5.00 11.48 -1.87
C ARG A 97 3.72 12.28 -2.03
N HIS A 98 2.90 11.97 -3.04
CA HIS A 98 1.66 12.68 -3.29
C HIS A 98 0.58 12.23 -2.31
N SER A 99 -0.31 13.13 -1.91
CA SER A 99 -1.38 12.83 -0.97
C SER A 99 -2.39 11.80 -1.47
N SER A 100 -2.44 11.56 -2.79
CA SER A 100 -3.28 10.51 -3.38
C SER A 100 -2.62 9.13 -3.43
N TRP A 101 -1.36 9.01 -2.99
CA TRP A 101 -0.73 7.70 -2.85
C TRP A 101 -1.46 6.86 -1.81
N ASP A 102 -1.99 5.73 -2.26
CA ASP A 102 -2.63 4.77 -1.37
C ASP A 102 -1.55 3.91 -0.68
N GLU A 103 -1.20 4.28 0.55
CA GLU A 103 -0.27 3.52 1.40
C GLU A 103 -0.79 2.10 1.72
N ARG A 104 -2.06 1.81 1.42
CA ARG A 104 -2.69 0.51 1.65
C ARG A 104 -2.67 -0.40 0.42
N LEU A 105 -2.09 0.05 -0.69
CA LEU A 105 -1.91 -0.78 -1.87
C LEU A 105 -1.13 -2.05 -1.52
N ASN A 106 -1.66 -3.20 -1.95
CA ASN A 106 -1.17 -4.55 -1.66
C ASN A 106 -1.25 -4.97 -0.19
N LEU A 107 -1.97 -4.24 0.66
CA LEU A 107 -2.29 -4.70 2.01
C LEU A 107 -3.57 -5.53 2.00
N TYR A 108 -3.45 -6.80 2.38
CA TYR A 108 -4.62 -7.65 2.58
C TYR A 108 -5.50 -7.10 3.72
N PRO A 109 -6.81 -6.89 3.51
CA PRO A 109 -7.67 -6.20 4.48
C PRO A 109 -8.15 -7.09 5.64
N VAL A 110 -7.47 -8.23 5.88
CA VAL A 110 -7.66 -9.06 7.07
C VAL A 110 -6.33 -9.13 7.81
N LEU A 111 -6.36 -8.72 9.07
CA LEU A 111 -5.21 -8.78 9.98
C LEU A 111 -5.35 -9.97 10.92
N ARG A 112 -4.23 -10.63 11.21
CA ARG A 112 -4.15 -11.57 12.34
C ARG A 112 -3.76 -10.80 13.59
N ALA A 113 -4.46 -11.05 14.69
CA ALA A 113 -4.16 -10.44 15.99
C ALA A 113 -3.88 -11.54 17.01
N ASP A 114 -2.77 -11.40 17.75
CA ASP A 114 -2.41 -12.32 18.84
C ASP A 114 -3.18 -12.00 20.13
N THR A 115 -3.77 -10.81 20.21
CA THR A 115 -4.58 -10.32 21.34
C THR A 115 -5.85 -9.67 20.82
N GLU A 116 -6.88 -9.62 21.67
CA GLU A 116 -8.09 -8.85 21.38
C GLU A 116 -7.74 -7.35 21.19
N PRO A 117 -8.16 -6.71 20.08
CA PRO A 117 -7.98 -5.29 19.86
C PRO A 117 -8.68 -4.47 20.94
N ARG A 118 -8.03 -3.42 21.44
CA ARG A 118 -8.63 -2.45 22.37
C ARG A 118 -9.08 -1.20 21.65
#